data_AF-A0A3C0UIC9-F1
#
_entry.id   AF-A0A3C0UIC9-F1
#
_cell.length_a   1.000
_cell.length_b   1.000
_cell.length_c   1.000
_cell.angle_alpha   90.00
_cell.angle_beta   90.00
_cell.angle_gamma   90.00
#
_symmetry.space_group_name_H-M   'P 1'
#
loop_
_entity.id
_entity.type
_entity.pdbx_description
1 polymer ?
#
loop_
_entity_poly.entity_id
_entity_poly.type
_entity_poly.pdbx_seq_one_letter_code
_entity_poly.pdbx_strand_id
1 'polypeptide(L)'
;IHTHPGGDSQLSSLDVASLKELRFDLMAAIGVQDGKATQISFGFISGTNKDDYTVQTVGPLTTDDFLHIDLVYLTSEIERQLDDQTQPTELVSIERAFLVGVERQGAWEVKDSLNELRQLAETAGAIVTGMTWQKRDKPDAALFIGKGKVEEINLLRQEQR
;
A
#
# COMPACT_ATOMS: atom_id res chain seq x y z
N ILE A 1 16.86 6.90 -5.55
CA ILE A 1 17.28 5.75 -6.39
C ILE A 1 18.74 5.92 -6.73
N HIS A 2 19.56 4.88 -6.57
CA HIS A 2 20.95 4.86 -7.01
C HIS A 2 21.32 3.50 -7.60
N THR A 3 22.49 3.42 -8.24
CA THR A 3 22.94 2.21 -8.93
C THR A 3 24.19 1.63 -8.29
N HIS A 4 24.24 0.32 -8.14
CA HIS A 4 25.42 -0.43 -7.73
C HIS A 4 26.04 -1.13 -8.95
N PRO A 5 27.19 -0.65 -9.46
CA PRO A 5 27.78 -1.14 -10.71
C PRO A 5 28.42 -2.54 -10.62
N GLY A 6 28.29 -3.23 -9.48
CA GLY A 6 28.73 -4.61 -9.28
C GLY A 6 27.62 -5.66 -9.42
N GLY A 7 26.42 -5.26 -9.84
CA GLY A 7 25.26 -6.15 -9.95
C GLY A 7 24.55 -6.48 -8.63
N ASP A 8 25.16 -6.20 -7.46
CA ASP A 8 24.54 -6.37 -6.14
C ASP A 8 23.68 -5.16 -5.77
N SER A 9 22.38 -5.36 -5.59
CA SER A 9 21.43 -4.30 -5.24
C SER A 9 21.25 -4.10 -3.73
N GLN A 10 21.85 -4.92 -2.88
CA GLN A 10 21.67 -4.78 -1.42
C GLN A 10 22.11 -3.40 -0.93
N LEU A 11 21.30 -2.82 -0.03
CA LEU A 11 21.61 -1.55 0.60
C LEU A 11 22.75 -1.72 1.60
N SER A 12 23.77 -0.89 1.47
CA SER A 12 24.88 -0.81 2.41
C SER A 12 24.47 -0.06 3.68
N SER A 13 25.31 -0.15 4.72
CA SER A 13 25.13 0.66 5.93
C SER A 13 25.17 2.16 5.67
N LEU A 14 25.89 2.60 4.62
CA LEU A 14 25.93 4.00 4.21
C LEU A 14 24.59 4.42 3.59
N ASP A 15 24.00 3.57 2.75
CA ASP A 15 22.68 3.84 2.15
C ASP A 15 21.59 3.94 3.23
N VAL A 16 21.62 3.03 4.22
CA VAL A 16 20.72 3.08 5.37
C VAL A 16 20.93 4.34 6.19
N ALA A 17 22.17 4.76 6.43
CA ALA A 17 22.46 6.00 7.13
C ALA A 17 21.94 7.23 6.37
N SER A 18 22.15 7.29 5.05
CA SER A 18 21.65 8.37 4.19
C SER A 18 20.12 8.41 4.14
N LEU A 19 19.46 7.24 4.08
CA LEU A 19 17.99 7.14 4.16
C LEU A 19 17.46 7.78 5.44
N LYS A 20 18.10 7.53 6.59
CA LYS A 20 17.73 8.12 7.89
C LYS A 20 18.01 9.62 7.98
N GLU A 21 19.21 10.04 7.57
CA GLU A 21 19.65 11.44 7.67
C GLU A 21 18.81 12.37 6.79
N LEU A 22 18.53 11.93 5.57
CA LEU A 22 17.76 12.71 4.60
C LEU A 22 16.24 12.50 4.75
N ARG A 23 15.82 11.57 5.61
CA ARG A 23 14.41 11.22 5.87
C ARG A 23 13.63 10.96 4.59
N PHE A 24 14.19 10.18 3.67
CA PHE A 24 13.45 9.77 2.49
C PHE A 24 12.41 8.70 2.85
N ASP A 25 11.27 8.74 2.16
CA ASP A 25 10.23 7.73 2.33
C ASP A 25 10.71 6.35 1.88
N LEU A 26 11.50 6.32 0.80
CA LEU A 26 12.06 5.10 0.23
C LEU A 26 13.37 5.37 -0.53
N MET A 27 14.34 4.46 -0.39
CA MET A 27 15.58 4.44 -1.17
C MET A 27 15.73 3.09 -1.86
N ALA A 28 15.78 3.10 -3.20
CA ALA A 28 16.04 1.91 -4.00
C ALA A 28 17.46 1.92 -4.59
N ALA A 29 18.13 0.77 -4.50
CA ALA A 29 19.38 0.46 -5.17
C ALA A 29 19.13 -0.52 -6.31
N ILE A 30 19.69 -0.21 -7.48
CA ILE A 30 19.58 -1.05 -8.68
C ILE A 30 20.95 -1.67 -8.94
N GLY A 31 21.03 -2.99 -8.88
CA GLY A 31 22.20 -3.74 -9.34
C GLY A 31 22.31 -3.64 -10.84
N VAL A 32 23.48 -3.22 -11.35
CA VAL A 32 23.74 -3.10 -12.78
C VAL A 32 24.94 -3.96 -13.16
N GLN A 33 24.77 -4.82 -14.17
CA GLN A 33 25.84 -5.59 -14.78
C GLN A 33 25.72 -5.49 -16.30
N ASP A 34 26.84 -5.20 -16.97
CA ASP A 34 26.90 -5.03 -18.44
C ASP A 34 25.83 -4.07 -19.00
N GLY A 35 25.53 -3.00 -18.24
CA GLY A 35 24.53 -1.98 -18.61
C GLY A 35 23.07 -2.40 -18.45
N LYS A 36 22.80 -3.57 -17.86
CA LYS A 36 21.45 -4.07 -17.59
C LYS A 36 21.18 -4.11 -16.08
N ALA A 37 19.97 -3.70 -15.70
CA ALA A 37 19.49 -3.90 -14.34
C ALA A 37 19.32 -5.41 -14.09
N THR A 38 19.93 -5.91 -13.02
CA THR A 38 19.89 -7.33 -12.63
C THR A 38 18.88 -7.57 -11.53
N GLN A 39 18.95 -6.77 -10.48
CA GLN A 39 18.13 -6.89 -9.28
C GLN A 39 17.92 -5.51 -8.65
N ILE A 40 16.85 -5.39 -7.87
CA ILE A 40 16.49 -4.18 -7.16
C ILE A 40 16.29 -4.54 -5.69
N SER A 41 16.90 -3.76 -4.80
CA SER A 41 16.53 -3.76 -3.39
C SER A 41 16.14 -2.35 -3.00
N PHE A 42 15.27 -2.22 -2.02
CA PHE A 42 14.89 -0.92 -1.50
C PHE A 42 14.72 -0.96 0.00
N GLY A 43 14.85 0.20 0.63
CA GLY A 43 14.66 0.38 2.05
C GLY A 43 13.77 1.56 2.31
N PHE A 44 13.06 1.51 3.42
CA PHE A 44 12.13 2.55 3.86
C PHE A 44 12.15 2.67 5.38
N ILE A 45 11.81 3.84 5.87
CA ILE A 45 11.68 4.10 7.30
C ILE A 45 10.39 3.43 7.80
N SER A 46 10.49 2.47 8.70
CA SER A 46 9.36 1.67 9.21
C SER A 46 8.93 2.04 10.63
N GLY A 47 9.63 2.97 11.29
CA GLY A 47 9.35 3.33 12.66
C GLY A 47 10.32 4.38 13.21
N THR A 48 9.99 4.89 14.39
CA THR A 48 10.84 5.78 15.16
C THR A 48 11.08 5.17 16.54
N ASN A 49 12.31 5.29 17.06
CA ASN A 49 12.65 4.87 18.41
C ASN A 49 13.45 5.98 19.09
N LYS A 50 12.76 6.75 19.94
CA LYS A 50 13.26 7.94 20.65
C LYS A 50 13.81 9.01 19.72
N ASP A 51 15.02 8.80 19.20
CA ASP A 51 15.79 9.75 18.37
C ASP A 51 16.38 9.11 17.10
N ASP A 52 16.08 7.83 16.83
CA ASP A 52 16.53 7.13 15.62
C ASP A 52 15.34 6.56 14.82
N TYR A 53 15.58 6.29 13.55
CA TYR A 53 14.63 5.65 12.65
C TYR A 53 14.93 4.16 12.52
N THR A 54 13.90 3.32 12.51
CA THR A 54 14.06 1.93 12.10
C THR A 54 13.88 1.86 10.59
N VAL A 55 14.78 1.11 9.93
CA VAL A 55 14.74 0.92 8.48
C VAL A 55 14.51 -0.55 8.20
N GLN A 56 13.52 -0.83 7.35
CA GLN A 56 13.35 -2.14 6.75
C GLN A 56 13.89 -2.12 5.32
N THR A 57 14.38 -3.26 4.88
CA THR A 57 14.93 -3.46 3.54
C THR A 57 14.27 -4.65 2.89
N VAL A 58 13.91 -4.51 1.62
CA VAL A 58 13.26 -5.51 0.79
C VAL A 58 14.13 -5.81 -0.41
N GLY A 59 14.22 -7.10 -0.76
CA GLY A 59 14.99 -7.60 -1.89
C GLY A 59 16.15 -8.51 -1.48
N PRO A 60 16.97 -8.94 -2.44
CA PRO A 60 16.91 -8.54 -3.85
C PRO A 60 15.68 -9.09 -4.58
N LEU A 61 15.02 -8.23 -5.34
CA LEU A 61 13.89 -8.57 -6.21
C LEU A 61 14.35 -8.58 -7.67
N THR A 62 13.70 -9.39 -8.49
CA THR A 62 13.81 -9.24 -9.94
C THR A 62 13.20 -7.92 -10.38
N THR A 63 13.59 -7.42 -11.54
CA THR A 63 12.99 -6.22 -12.11
C THR A 63 11.49 -6.39 -12.36
N ASP A 64 11.04 -7.60 -12.71
CA ASP A 64 9.64 -7.92 -12.92
C ASP A 64 8.85 -7.86 -11.61
N ASP A 65 9.31 -8.53 -10.55
CA ASP A 65 8.65 -8.50 -9.24
C ASP A 65 8.54 -7.08 -8.69
N PHE A 66 9.58 -6.27 -8.85
CA PHE A 66 9.58 -4.88 -8.40
C PHE A 66 8.54 -4.02 -9.14
N LEU A 67 8.35 -4.22 -10.44
CA LEU A 67 7.35 -3.48 -11.23
C LEU A 67 5.91 -3.84 -10.89
N HIS A 68 5.68 -4.99 -10.25
CA HIS A 68 4.37 -5.40 -9.76
C HIS A 68 4.03 -4.84 -8.36
N ILE A 69 4.99 -4.19 -7.69
CA ILE A 69 4.74 -3.54 -6.40
C ILE A 69 3.99 -2.23 -6.64
N ASP A 70 2.82 -2.10 -6.00
CA ASP A 70 2.13 -0.82 -5.90
C ASP A 70 2.87 0.07 -4.87
N LEU A 71 3.83 0.84 -5.38
CA LEU A 71 4.62 1.75 -4.55
C LEU A 71 3.77 2.83 -3.90
N VAL A 72 2.64 3.23 -4.51
CA VAL A 72 1.75 4.25 -3.94
C VAL A 72 1.07 3.69 -2.69
N TYR A 73 0.53 2.47 -2.79
CA TYR A 73 -0.02 1.78 -1.64
C TYR A 73 1.02 1.55 -0.54
N LEU A 74 2.22 1.08 -0.93
CA LEU A 74 3.31 0.83 0.02
C LEU A 74 3.71 2.10 0.78
N THR A 75 3.92 3.23 0.10
CA THR A 75 4.29 4.49 0.77
C THR A 75 3.17 4.99 1.69
N SER A 76 1.91 4.92 1.26
CA SER A 76 0.78 5.31 2.09
C SER A 76 0.61 4.42 3.33
N GLU A 77 0.90 3.12 3.20
CA GLU A 77 0.89 2.17 4.31
C GLU A 77 2.00 2.50 5.32
N ILE A 78 3.22 2.76 4.83
CA ILE A 78 4.36 3.13 5.67
C ILE A 78 4.08 4.42 6.43
N GLU A 79 3.58 5.45 5.77
CA GLU A 79 3.21 6.73 6.39
C GLU A 79 2.16 6.53 7.49
N ARG A 80 1.11 5.74 7.23
CA ARG A 80 0.08 5.43 8.25
C ARG A 80 0.71 4.78 9.48
N GLN A 81 1.59 3.80 9.28
CA GLN A 81 2.27 3.13 10.38
C GLN A 81 3.17 4.07 11.18
N LEU A 82 3.86 5.01 10.52
CA LEU A 82 4.69 6.00 11.19
C LEU A 82 3.87 6.98 12.03
N ASP A 83 2.73 7.43 11.51
CA ASP A 83 1.78 8.30 12.23
C ASP A 83 1.23 7.59 13.48
N ASP A 84 0.83 6.33 13.35
CA ASP A 84 0.31 5.52 14.46
C ASP A 84 1.36 5.28 15.56
N GLN A 85 2.65 5.16 15.21
CA GLN A 85 3.76 4.95 16.17
C GLN A 85 4.17 6.22 16.93
N THR A 86 3.83 7.41 16.42
CA THR A 86 4.08 8.69 17.13
C THR A 86 3.00 9.06 18.14
N GLN A 87 1.88 8.36 18.17
CA GLN A 87 0.86 8.52 19.20
C GLN A 87 1.13 7.57 20.37
N PRO A 88 1.07 8.05 21.64
CA PRO A 88 1.13 7.17 22.80
C PRO A 88 0.07 6.08 22.65
N THR A 89 0.49 4.84 22.85
CA THR A 89 -0.28 3.61 22.71
C THR A 89 -1.62 3.69 23.44
N GLU A 90 -2.68 4.06 22.75
CA GLU A 90 -4.04 3.67 23.10
C GLU A 90 -4.83 3.42 21.83
N LEU A 91 -5.61 2.34 21.89
CA LEU A 91 -6.58 1.84 20.92
C LEU A 91 -5.97 0.95 19.83
N VAL A 92 -6.31 -0.33 19.95
CA VAL A 92 -6.55 -1.19 18.79
C VAL A 92 -7.37 -0.36 17.80
N SER A 93 -6.73 0.16 16.75
CA SER A 93 -7.42 0.96 15.75
C SER A 93 -8.32 -0.01 14.99
N ILE A 94 -9.62 0.06 15.29
CA ILE A 94 -10.58 -0.81 14.61
C ILE A 94 -10.62 -0.34 13.15
N GLU A 95 -10.17 -1.21 12.25
CA GLU A 95 -10.13 -0.89 10.82
C GLU A 95 -11.54 -0.61 10.31
N ARG A 96 -11.77 0.55 9.71
CA ARG A 96 -13.05 0.92 9.13
C ARG A 96 -13.01 0.67 7.63
N ALA A 97 -13.90 -0.19 7.13
CA ALA A 97 -13.97 -0.58 5.74
C ALA A 97 -15.27 -0.07 5.07
N PHE A 98 -15.17 0.41 3.84
CA PHE A 98 -16.31 0.69 2.97
C PHE A 98 -16.25 -0.25 1.77
N LEU A 99 -17.25 -1.11 1.60
CA LEU A 99 -17.20 -2.18 0.60
C LEU A 99 -17.67 -1.67 -0.77
N VAL A 100 -16.96 -2.07 -1.83
CA VAL A 100 -17.22 -1.60 -3.19
C VAL A 100 -17.33 -2.79 -4.15
N GLY A 101 -18.43 -2.89 -4.88
CA GLY A 101 -18.70 -3.97 -5.84
C GLY A 101 -18.89 -3.48 -7.28
N VAL A 102 -18.55 -4.34 -8.25
CA VAL A 102 -18.91 -4.14 -9.66
C VAL A 102 -19.84 -5.27 -10.09
N GLU A 103 -21.06 -4.90 -10.48
CA GLU A 103 -22.07 -5.85 -10.96
C GLU A 103 -21.87 -6.09 -12.44
N ARG A 104 -21.59 -7.36 -12.81
CA ARG A 104 -21.32 -7.81 -14.19
C ARG A 104 -22.39 -8.80 -14.64
N GLN A 105 -22.71 -8.79 -15.93
CA GLN A 105 -23.63 -9.79 -16.50
C GLN A 105 -23.01 -11.20 -16.39
N GLY A 106 -23.81 -12.16 -15.91
CA GLY A 106 -23.39 -13.56 -15.73
C GLY A 106 -22.50 -13.83 -14.51
N ALA A 107 -22.24 -12.82 -13.68
CA ALA A 107 -21.59 -13.01 -12.38
C ALA A 107 -22.62 -13.34 -11.29
N TRP A 108 -22.12 -13.69 -10.10
CA TRP A 108 -22.94 -13.85 -8.90
C TRP A 108 -23.63 -12.54 -8.53
N GLU A 109 -24.74 -12.61 -7.80
CA GLU A 109 -25.45 -11.39 -7.38
C GLU A 109 -24.51 -10.54 -6.52
N VAL A 110 -24.21 -9.33 -6.98
CA VAL A 110 -23.23 -8.44 -6.34
C VAL A 110 -23.57 -8.18 -4.87
N LYS A 111 -24.86 -8.14 -4.54
CA LYS A 111 -25.35 -7.90 -3.19
C LYS A 111 -25.01 -9.07 -2.27
N ASP A 112 -25.21 -10.30 -2.73
CA ASP A 112 -24.84 -11.51 -1.99
C ASP A 112 -23.34 -11.60 -1.79
N SER A 113 -22.54 -11.31 -2.82
CA SER A 113 -21.08 -11.24 -2.70
C SER A 113 -20.61 -10.17 -1.71
N LEU A 114 -21.26 -8.99 -1.71
CA LEU A 114 -20.95 -7.93 -0.74
C LEU A 114 -21.41 -8.28 0.69
N ASN A 115 -22.50 -9.04 0.82
CA ASN A 115 -22.96 -9.55 2.12
C ASN A 115 -21.96 -10.54 2.72
N GLU A 116 -21.47 -11.48 1.91
CA GLU A 116 -20.45 -12.42 2.33
C GLU A 116 -19.14 -11.70 2.67
N LEU A 117 -18.69 -10.77 1.82
CA LEU A 117 -17.49 -9.97 2.08
C LEU A 117 -17.59 -9.16 3.38
N ARG A 118 -18.79 -8.63 3.70
CA ARG A 118 -19.03 -7.95 4.97
C ARG A 118 -18.82 -8.88 6.16
N GLN A 119 -19.40 -10.07 6.11
CA GLN A 119 -19.26 -11.04 7.20
C GLN A 119 -17.80 -11.45 7.40
N LEU A 120 -17.05 -11.64 6.31
CA LEU A 120 -15.61 -11.93 6.34
C LEU A 120 -14.82 -10.77 6.97
N ALA A 121 -15.10 -9.53 6.56
CA ALA A 121 -14.43 -8.34 7.09
C ALA A 121 -14.73 -8.11 8.59
N GLU A 122 -16.00 -8.26 8.99
CA GLU A 122 -16.42 -8.16 10.40
C GLU A 122 -15.77 -9.25 11.25
N THR A 123 -15.66 -10.47 10.73
CA THR A 123 -14.97 -11.59 11.41
C THR A 123 -13.47 -11.33 11.56
N ALA A 124 -12.86 -10.63 10.59
CA ALA A 124 -11.46 -10.21 10.66
C ALA A 124 -11.23 -9.01 11.61
N GLY A 125 -12.29 -8.45 12.21
CA GLY A 125 -12.20 -7.35 13.16
C GLY A 125 -12.37 -5.96 12.56
N ALA A 126 -12.77 -5.85 11.29
CA ALA A 126 -13.07 -4.56 10.67
C ALA A 126 -14.52 -4.11 10.95
N ILE A 127 -14.73 -2.81 11.09
CA ILE A 127 -16.06 -2.18 11.09
C ILE A 127 -16.42 -1.81 9.65
N VAL A 128 -17.45 -2.45 9.10
CA VAL A 128 -17.97 -2.06 7.79
C VAL A 128 -18.90 -0.85 7.93
N THR A 129 -18.49 0.29 7.42
CA THR A 129 -19.22 1.57 7.55
C THR A 129 -20.27 1.78 6.45
N GLY A 130 -20.18 0.99 5.38
CA GLY A 130 -21.13 1.05 4.28
C GLY A 130 -20.71 0.15 3.12
N MET A 131 -21.58 0.08 2.11
CA MET A 131 -21.30 -0.63 0.89
C MET A 131 -21.92 0.09 -0.30
N THR A 132 -21.30 -0.01 -1.47
CA THR A 132 -21.87 0.48 -2.72
C THR A 132 -21.47 -0.41 -3.89
N TRP A 133 -22.24 -0.35 -4.98
CA TRP A 133 -21.88 -1.05 -6.20
C TRP A 133 -22.32 -0.29 -7.44
N GLN A 134 -21.73 -0.63 -8.58
CA GLN A 134 -22.11 -0.10 -9.88
C GLN A 134 -22.17 -1.21 -10.93
N LYS A 135 -23.21 -1.17 -11.78
CA LYS A 135 -23.29 -2.01 -12.99
C LYS A 135 -22.28 -1.56 -14.02
N ARG A 136 -21.37 -2.46 -14.42
CA ARG A 136 -20.39 -2.23 -15.50
C ARG A 136 -20.02 -3.57 -16.14
N ASP A 137 -19.67 -3.54 -17.42
CA ASP A 137 -19.20 -4.76 -18.11
C ASP A 137 -17.85 -5.23 -17.59
N LYS A 138 -16.98 -4.28 -17.21
CA LYS A 138 -15.67 -4.53 -16.60
C LYS A 138 -15.31 -3.43 -15.59
N PRO A 139 -14.47 -3.75 -14.59
CA PRO A 139 -13.87 -2.74 -13.73
C PRO A 139 -13.12 -1.68 -14.53
N ASP A 140 -13.14 -0.46 -14.01
CA ASP A 140 -12.29 0.62 -14.51
C ASP A 140 -10.82 0.34 -14.19
N ALA A 141 -9.94 0.52 -15.18
CA ALA A 141 -8.52 0.19 -15.01
C ALA A 141 -7.77 1.11 -14.05
N ALA A 142 -8.27 2.35 -13.85
CA ALA A 142 -7.64 3.31 -12.96
C ALA A 142 -8.24 3.30 -11.55
N LEU A 143 -9.57 3.14 -11.43
CA LEU A 143 -10.29 3.35 -10.17
C LEU A 143 -11.26 2.23 -9.79
N PHE A 144 -11.22 1.07 -10.46
CA PHE A 144 -12.10 -0.10 -10.27
C PHE A 144 -13.60 0.16 -10.51
N ILE A 145 -14.21 1.08 -9.78
CA ILE A 145 -15.61 1.52 -9.91
C ILE A 145 -15.76 2.83 -10.69
N GLY A 146 -14.65 3.54 -10.95
CA GLY A 146 -14.61 4.75 -11.79
C GLY A 146 -14.81 6.06 -11.01
N LYS A 147 -14.34 7.16 -11.62
CA LYS A 147 -14.17 8.47 -10.96
C LYS A 147 -15.42 9.03 -10.28
N GLY A 148 -16.56 9.06 -10.97
CA GLY A 148 -17.80 9.64 -10.41
C GLY A 148 -18.28 8.89 -9.16
N LYS A 149 -18.09 7.56 -9.11
CA LYS A 149 -18.49 6.76 -7.95
C LYS A 149 -17.51 6.90 -6.79
N VAL A 150 -16.22 7.11 -7.08
CA VAL A 150 -15.21 7.46 -6.07
C VAL A 150 -15.51 8.81 -5.44
N GLU A 151 -15.92 9.81 -6.22
CA GLU A 151 -16.35 11.12 -5.70
C GLU A 151 -17.57 10.99 -4.77
N GLU A 152 -18.55 10.17 -5.14
CA GLU A 152 -19.72 9.86 -4.28
C GLU A 152 -19.31 9.18 -2.96
N ILE A 153 -18.40 8.21 -3.01
CA ILE A 153 -17.87 7.54 -1.81
C ILE A 153 -17.16 8.54 -0.90
N ASN A 154 -16.39 9.48 -1.47
CA ASN A 154 -15.72 10.54 -0.71
C ASN A 154 -16.72 11.46 0.01
N LEU A 155 -17.85 11.78 -0.62
CA LEU A 155 -18.94 12.53 0.01
C LEU A 155 -19.56 11.73 1.17
N LEU A 156 -19.90 10.46 0.94
CA LEU A 156 -20.47 9.57 1.97
C LEU A 156 -19.53 9.41 3.18
N ARG A 157 -18.22 9.40 2.95
CA ARG A 157 -17.21 9.36 4.03
C ARG A 157 -17.25 10.60 4.92
N GLN A 158 -17.56 11.77 4.36
CA GLN A 158 -17.60 13.03 5.12
C GLN A 158 -18.83 13.13 6.02
N GLU A 159 -19.95 12.53 5.63
CA GLU A 159 -21.19 12.51 6.42
C GLU A 159 -21.15 11.54 7.60
N GLN A 160 -20.31 10.50 7.53
CA GLN A 160 -20.19 9.45 8.55
C GLN A 160 -19.03 9.67 9.54
N ARG A 161 -18.49 10.89 9.59
CA ARG A 161 -17.31 11.27 10.38
C ARG A 161 -17.67 11.86 11.74
#